data_AF-A0A4Y2DU59-F1
#
_entry.id   AF-A0A4Y2DU59-F1
#
_cell.length_a   1.000
_cell.length_b   1.000
_cell.length_c   1.000
_cell.angle_alpha   90.00
_cell.angle_beta   90.00
_cell.angle_gamma   90.00
#
_symmetry.space_group_name_H-M   'P 1'
#
loop_
_entity.id
_entity.type
_entity.pdbx_description
1 polymer ?
#
loop_
_entity_poly.entity_id
_entity_poly.type
_entity_poly.pdbx_seq_one_letter_code
_entity_poly.pdbx_strand_id
1 'polypeptide(L)'
;MFGNVGRLLSVKTPAKIERTRQVFERSPRTSIRKAAQQVGIKRASVRQIVVADLQLFPYKIQIHQRSVEQRLEFVHTIVEMIDNDQFDVSMLWCSDEAHFHLNGYVNWRIWGTKNPHFAIEKSLYPQRVTVWCALSSRGIVGAIFFEQTVNSARYVEALRNQFIPAIQSEPDFKSMWFMQGGTTPHRTNEVFDLLEDHFNERIVALGYPKIEKYGH
;
A
#
# COMPACT_ATOMS: atom_id res chain seq x y z
N MET A 1 40.59 6.91 -51.65
CA MET A 1 39.94 7.83 -50.69
C MET A 1 38.91 7.05 -49.89
N PHE A 2 38.83 7.36 -48.60
CA PHE A 2 38.19 6.65 -47.50
C PHE A 2 36.66 6.51 -47.60
N GLY A 3 36.07 5.52 -46.90
CA GLY A 3 34.61 5.43 -46.78
C GLY A 3 33.96 4.31 -45.94
N ASN A 4 34.54 3.92 -44.80
CA ASN A 4 33.89 3.31 -43.62
C ASN A 4 32.86 2.15 -43.78
N VAL A 5 33.33 0.90 -43.61
CA VAL A 5 32.49 -0.18 -43.07
C VAL A 5 32.54 -0.12 -41.54
N GLY A 6 31.76 0.78 -40.95
CA GLY A 6 31.59 0.87 -39.50
C GLY A 6 30.47 -0.06 -39.03
N ARG A 7 30.80 -1.23 -38.49
CA ARG A 7 29.84 -2.07 -37.74
C ARG A 7 29.20 -1.21 -36.65
N LEU A 8 27.86 -1.13 -36.63
CA LEU A 8 27.11 -0.49 -35.54
C LEU A 8 27.65 -1.04 -34.21
N LEU A 9 28.36 -0.20 -33.45
CA LEU A 9 28.85 -0.55 -32.13
C LEU A 9 27.64 -0.94 -31.30
N SER A 10 27.55 -2.23 -30.96
CA SER A 10 26.52 -2.71 -30.03
C SER A 10 26.63 -1.84 -28.78
N VAL A 11 25.54 -1.17 -28.43
CA VAL A 11 25.45 -0.32 -27.22
C VAL A 11 25.83 -1.13 -25.97
N LYS A 12 25.74 -2.47 -26.04
CA LYS A 12 26.20 -3.46 -25.06
C LYS A 12 27.63 -3.92 -25.35
N THR A 13 28.63 -3.09 -25.04
CA THR A 13 30.02 -3.55 -25.06
C THR A 13 30.32 -4.42 -23.84
N PRO A 14 31.32 -5.34 -23.89
CA PRO A 14 31.71 -6.15 -22.73
C PRO A 14 32.00 -5.29 -21.48
N ALA A 15 32.65 -4.14 -21.66
CA ALA A 15 32.91 -3.18 -20.59
C ALA A 15 31.63 -2.63 -19.94
N LYS A 16 30.56 -2.42 -20.71
CA LYS A 16 29.27 -1.94 -20.18
C LYS A 16 28.47 -3.03 -19.49
N ILE A 17 28.60 -4.28 -19.96
CA ILE A 17 28.03 -5.45 -19.27
C ILE A 17 28.68 -5.59 -17.89
N GLU A 18 30.01 -5.54 -17.84
CA GLU A 18 30.77 -5.65 -16.59
C GLU A 18 30.47 -4.50 -15.63
N ARG A 19 30.41 -3.26 -16.14
CA ARG A 19 30.00 -2.11 -15.31
C ARG A 19 28.57 -2.26 -14.77
N THR A 20 27.67 -2.85 -15.54
CA THR A 20 26.31 -3.15 -15.08
C THR A 20 26.33 -4.23 -14.00
N ARG A 21 27.11 -5.31 -14.17
CA ARG A 21 27.32 -6.35 -13.16
C ARG A 21 27.76 -5.75 -11.83
N GLN A 22 28.82 -4.93 -11.85
CA GLN A 22 29.36 -4.29 -10.64
C GLN A 22 28.35 -3.39 -9.93
N VAL A 23 27.47 -2.71 -10.67
CA VAL A 23 26.39 -1.89 -10.07
C VAL A 23 25.43 -2.76 -9.26
N PHE A 24 25.00 -3.90 -9.81
CA PHE A 24 24.06 -4.80 -9.14
C PHE A 24 24.72 -5.67 -8.08
N GLU A 25 26.01 -5.99 -8.19
CA GLU A 25 26.77 -6.66 -7.11
C GLU A 25 26.97 -5.74 -5.91
N ARG A 26 27.33 -4.46 -6.13
CA ARG A 26 27.51 -3.47 -5.06
C ARG A 26 26.19 -3.06 -4.41
N SER A 27 25.13 -2.95 -5.22
CA SER A 27 23.81 -2.56 -4.73
C SER A 27 22.71 -3.29 -5.50
N PRO A 28 22.34 -4.51 -5.05
CA PRO A 28 21.30 -5.34 -5.67
C PRO A 28 19.91 -4.68 -5.77
N ARG A 29 19.68 -3.59 -5.03
CA ARG A 29 18.43 -2.80 -4.99
C ARG A 29 18.40 -1.67 -6.01
N THR A 30 19.46 -1.48 -6.80
CA THR A 30 19.54 -0.38 -7.76
C THR A 30 18.43 -0.51 -8.80
N SER A 31 17.65 0.56 -9.02
CA SER A 31 16.66 0.54 -10.10
C SER A 31 17.34 0.53 -11.48
N ILE A 32 16.70 -0.08 -12.48
CA ILE A 32 17.17 -0.05 -13.88
C ILE A 32 17.43 1.39 -14.35
N ARG A 33 16.62 2.35 -13.89
CA ARG A 33 16.80 3.78 -14.18
C ARG A 33 18.12 4.32 -13.61
N LYS A 34 18.41 4.05 -12.34
CA LYS A 34 19.64 4.52 -11.67
C LYS A 34 20.88 3.84 -12.25
N ALA A 35 20.79 2.53 -12.53
CA ALA A 35 21.85 1.79 -13.22
C ALA A 35 22.12 2.36 -14.63
N ALA A 36 21.08 2.71 -15.39
CA ALA A 36 21.21 3.37 -16.69
C ALA A 36 21.97 4.70 -16.62
N GLN A 37 21.70 5.50 -15.59
CA GLN A 37 22.43 6.75 -15.34
C GLN A 37 23.90 6.49 -14.95
N GLN A 38 24.17 5.50 -14.09
CA GLN A 38 25.53 5.17 -13.64
C GLN A 38 26.42 4.56 -14.74
N VAL A 39 25.81 3.78 -15.64
CA VAL A 39 26.49 3.11 -16.76
C VAL A 39 26.53 4.01 -18.01
N GLY A 40 25.67 5.03 -18.10
CA GLY A 40 25.60 5.95 -19.23
C GLY A 40 24.97 5.34 -20.49
N ILE A 41 23.95 4.48 -20.33
CA ILE A 41 23.23 3.86 -21.46
C ILE A 41 21.72 3.94 -21.29
N LYS A 42 20.97 3.67 -22.36
CA LYS A 42 19.51 3.66 -22.33
C LYS A 42 18.99 2.58 -21.36
N ARG A 43 17.87 2.89 -20.67
CA ARG A 43 17.21 1.96 -19.73
C ARG A 43 16.88 0.60 -20.34
N ALA A 44 16.45 0.58 -21.61
CA ALA A 44 16.16 -0.65 -22.34
C ALA A 44 17.40 -1.53 -22.48
N SER A 45 18.57 -0.94 -22.76
CA SER A 45 19.84 -1.66 -22.85
C SER A 45 20.26 -2.25 -21.50
N VAL A 46 20.15 -1.50 -20.40
CA VAL A 46 20.40 -2.04 -19.05
C VAL A 46 19.44 -3.19 -18.74
N ARG A 47 18.15 -3.04 -19.02
CA ARG A 47 17.16 -4.11 -18.79
C ARG A 47 17.54 -5.39 -19.53
N GLN A 48 17.93 -5.27 -20.79
CA GLN A 48 18.38 -6.44 -21.55
C GLN A 48 19.67 -7.03 -20.98
N ILE A 49 20.65 -6.21 -20.57
CA ILE A 49 21.88 -6.69 -19.94
C ILE A 49 21.57 -7.47 -18.66
N VAL A 50 20.75 -6.90 -17.78
CA VAL A 50 20.38 -7.49 -16.49
C VAL A 50 19.66 -8.83 -16.67
N VAL A 51 18.72 -8.92 -17.61
CA VAL A 51 17.89 -10.12 -17.79
C VAL A 51 18.54 -11.17 -18.68
N ALA A 52 19.08 -10.78 -19.83
CA ALA A 52 19.58 -11.72 -20.84
C ALA A 52 21.07 -12.06 -20.65
N ASP A 53 21.89 -11.06 -20.31
CA ASP A 53 23.35 -11.23 -20.24
C ASP A 53 23.81 -11.62 -18.82
N LEU A 54 23.16 -11.08 -17.77
CA LEU A 54 23.48 -11.33 -16.36
C LEU A 54 22.53 -12.33 -15.67
N GLN A 55 21.41 -12.68 -16.30
CA GLN A 55 20.40 -13.61 -15.77
C GLN A 55 19.89 -13.26 -14.35
N LEU A 56 19.76 -11.96 -14.07
CA LEU A 56 19.23 -11.46 -12.80
C LEU A 56 17.71 -11.37 -12.86
N PHE A 57 17.06 -11.88 -11.82
CA PHE A 57 15.62 -11.83 -11.65
C PHE A 57 15.23 -10.82 -10.56
N PRO A 58 14.13 -10.05 -10.76
CA PRO A 58 13.64 -9.15 -9.75
C PRO A 58 12.77 -9.90 -8.74
N TYR A 59 13.24 -10.04 -7.50
CA TYR A 59 12.46 -10.63 -6.41
C TYR A 59 11.70 -9.55 -5.64
N LYS A 60 10.38 -9.76 -5.45
CA LYS A 60 9.52 -8.92 -4.59
C LYS A 60 9.45 -9.56 -3.20
N ILE A 61 9.57 -8.74 -2.18
CA ILE A 61 9.39 -9.17 -0.79
C ILE A 61 7.90 -9.43 -0.57
N GLN A 62 7.56 -10.66 -0.24
CA GLN A 62 6.19 -11.07 0.03
C GLN A 62 5.93 -10.96 1.53
N ILE A 63 4.87 -10.23 1.89
CA ILE A 63 4.30 -10.24 3.24
C ILE A 63 3.17 -11.27 3.19
N HIS A 64 3.25 -12.29 4.03
CA HIS A 64 2.23 -13.35 4.11
C HIS A 64 0.92 -12.76 4.64
N GLN A 65 -0.21 -13.10 4.00
CA GLN A 65 -1.53 -12.56 4.35
C GLN A 65 -2.28 -13.50 5.33
N ARG A 66 -3.37 -12.99 5.92
CA ARG A 66 -4.30 -13.72 6.79
C ARG A 66 -4.82 -15.03 6.18
N SER A 67 -5.33 -15.92 7.04
CA SER A 67 -5.94 -17.18 6.64
C SER A 67 -7.11 -16.94 5.67
N VAL A 68 -7.27 -17.84 4.70
CA VAL A 68 -8.22 -17.71 3.59
C VAL A 68 -9.67 -17.81 4.09
N GLU A 69 -9.89 -18.58 5.14
CA GLU A 69 -11.19 -18.96 5.67
C GLU A 69 -11.95 -17.74 6.22
N GLN A 70 -11.30 -16.91 7.04
CA GLN A 70 -11.91 -15.70 7.60
C GLN A 70 -12.31 -14.68 6.53
N ARG A 71 -11.61 -14.69 5.38
CA ARG A 71 -11.95 -13.81 4.26
C ARG A 71 -13.16 -14.32 3.49
N LEU A 72 -13.29 -15.63 3.33
CA LEU A 72 -14.44 -16.23 2.67
C LEU A 72 -15.71 -15.95 3.46
N GLU A 73 -15.69 -16.19 4.77
CA GLU A 73 -16.84 -15.92 5.65
C GLU A 73 -17.28 -14.44 5.56
N PHE A 74 -16.32 -13.51 5.67
CA PHE A 74 -16.61 -12.08 5.52
C PHE A 74 -17.24 -11.74 4.15
N VAL A 75 -16.69 -12.30 3.06
CA VAL A 75 -17.22 -12.07 1.72
C VAL A 75 -18.64 -12.61 1.59
N HIS A 76 -18.91 -13.82 2.08
CA HIS A 76 -20.26 -14.40 2.08
C HIS A 76 -21.26 -13.52 2.81
N THR A 77 -20.92 -13.07 4.02
CA THR A 77 -21.80 -12.17 4.78
C THR A 77 -22.09 -10.85 4.04
N ILE A 78 -21.08 -10.20 3.46
CA ILE A 78 -21.28 -8.94 2.75
C ILE A 78 -22.11 -9.14 1.48
N VAL A 79 -21.86 -10.22 0.73
CA VAL A 79 -22.65 -10.56 -0.46
C VAL A 79 -24.11 -10.80 -0.10
N GLU A 80 -24.39 -11.59 0.94
CA GLU A 80 -25.76 -11.81 1.43
C GLU A 80 -26.44 -10.51 1.85
N MET A 81 -25.72 -9.60 2.51
CA MET A 81 -26.27 -8.30 2.89
C MET A 81 -26.57 -7.42 1.66
N ILE A 82 -25.76 -7.49 0.61
CA ILE A 82 -26.00 -6.78 -0.66
C ILE A 82 -27.22 -7.37 -1.36
N ASP A 83 -27.28 -8.70 -1.50
CA ASP A 83 -28.36 -9.41 -2.21
C ASP A 83 -29.73 -9.22 -1.53
N ASN A 84 -29.74 -8.97 -0.22
CA ASN A 84 -30.95 -8.68 0.57
C ASN A 84 -31.24 -7.19 0.73
N ASP A 85 -30.60 -6.31 -0.03
CA ASP A 85 -30.75 -4.83 0.03
C ASP A 85 -30.46 -4.23 1.43
N GLN A 86 -29.69 -4.92 2.27
CA GLN A 86 -29.30 -4.48 3.61
C GLN A 86 -28.02 -3.65 3.62
N PHE A 87 -27.24 -3.73 2.53
CA PHE A 87 -25.96 -3.03 2.39
C PHE A 87 -25.84 -2.36 1.02
N ASP A 88 -26.01 -1.04 0.98
CA ASP A 88 -25.72 -0.25 -0.21
C ASP A 88 -24.25 0.16 -0.24
N VAL A 89 -23.49 -0.41 -1.19
CA VAL A 89 -22.08 -0.10 -1.43
C VAL A 89 -21.88 1.39 -1.77
N SER A 90 -22.89 2.06 -2.34
CA SER A 90 -22.80 3.50 -2.62
C SER A 90 -22.62 4.32 -1.34
N MET A 91 -23.20 3.85 -0.22
CA MET A 91 -23.19 4.51 1.09
C MET A 91 -21.93 4.23 1.91
N LEU A 92 -20.98 3.45 1.38
CA LEU A 92 -19.79 3.01 2.09
C LEU A 92 -18.65 4.02 2.01
N TRP A 93 -18.12 4.39 3.18
CA TRP A 93 -16.83 5.06 3.34
C TRP A 93 -15.76 4.07 3.79
N CYS A 94 -14.74 3.89 2.97
CA CYS A 94 -13.59 3.04 3.23
C CYS A 94 -12.38 3.87 3.62
N SER A 95 -11.77 3.61 4.78
CA SER A 95 -10.58 4.33 5.23
C SER A 95 -9.35 3.44 5.32
N ASP A 96 -8.17 4.04 5.11
CA ASP A 96 -6.88 3.37 5.31
C ASP A 96 -5.76 4.39 5.59
N GLU A 97 -4.67 3.91 6.19
CA GLU A 97 -3.44 4.66 6.37
C GLU A 97 -2.37 4.29 5.34
N ALA A 98 -1.74 5.31 4.76
CA ALA A 98 -0.53 5.15 3.95
C ALA A 98 0.67 5.76 4.68
N HIS A 99 1.76 4.99 4.79
CA HIS A 99 3.03 5.49 5.31
C HIS A 99 3.92 6.03 4.20
N PHE A 100 4.27 7.30 4.29
CA PHE A 100 5.23 7.97 3.40
C PHE A 100 6.54 8.15 4.15
N HIS A 101 7.56 7.42 3.71
CA HIS A 101 8.89 7.54 4.28
C HIS A 101 9.67 8.66 3.59
N LEU A 102 10.16 9.63 4.37
CA LEU A 102 10.92 10.77 3.86
C LEU A 102 12.33 10.39 3.40
N ASN A 103 12.78 9.16 3.71
CA ASN A 103 14.09 8.62 3.31
C ASN A 103 14.07 7.87 1.96
N GLY A 104 13.03 8.01 1.13
CA GLY A 104 13.00 7.43 -0.23
C GLY A 104 12.70 5.93 -0.28
N TYR A 105 11.98 5.40 0.71
CA TYR A 105 11.53 4.02 0.77
C TYR A 105 10.48 3.75 -0.33
N VAL A 106 10.91 3.17 -1.46
CA VAL A 106 10.02 2.81 -2.59
C VAL A 106 10.24 1.35 -2.94
N ASN A 107 9.15 0.57 -3.00
CA ASN A 107 9.02 -0.81 -3.48
C ASN A 107 10.33 -1.50 -3.91
N TRP A 108 10.93 -2.25 -2.97
CA TRP A 108 12.19 -2.95 -3.20
C TRP A 108 11.99 -4.20 -4.03
N ARG A 109 12.52 -4.15 -5.26
CA ARG A 109 12.91 -5.36 -6.01
C ARG A 109 14.39 -5.55 -5.82
N ILE A 110 14.79 -6.75 -5.39
CA ILE A 110 16.19 -7.14 -5.31
C ILE A 110 16.51 -7.95 -6.56
N TRP A 111 17.56 -7.57 -7.27
CA TRP A 111 18.06 -8.33 -8.41
C TRP A 111 19.03 -9.41 -7.93
N GLY A 112 18.78 -10.65 -8.33
CA GLY A 112 19.66 -11.78 -8.00
C GLY A 112 19.44 -12.95 -8.94
N THR A 113 20.40 -13.86 -9.04
CA THR A 113 20.26 -15.12 -9.76
C THR A 113 19.51 -16.18 -8.93
N LYS A 114 19.42 -15.98 -7.61
CA LYS A 114 18.67 -16.79 -6.64
C LYS A 114 17.91 -15.87 -5.68
N ASN A 115 16.85 -16.39 -5.05
CA ASN A 115 16.12 -15.65 -4.02
C ASN A 115 17.06 -15.40 -2.82
N PRO A 116 17.32 -14.13 -2.45
CA PRO A 116 18.37 -13.81 -1.50
C PRO A 116 17.99 -13.99 -0.02
N HIS A 117 16.77 -14.48 0.31
CA HIS A 117 16.31 -14.70 1.70
C HIS A 117 16.67 -13.55 2.67
N PHE A 118 16.52 -12.30 2.23
CA PHE A 118 17.04 -11.15 2.96
C PHE A 118 16.07 -10.66 4.03
N ALA A 119 16.57 -10.45 5.25
CA ALA A 119 15.94 -9.59 6.25
C ALA A 119 16.42 -8.15 6.04
N ILE A 120 15.51 -7.18 6.04
CA ILE A 120 15.91 -5.77 5.99
C ILE A 120 16.02 -5.25 7.41
N GLU A 121 17.21 -4.77 7.73
CA GLU A 121 17.45 -3.90 8.86
C GLU A 121 16.68 -2.58 8.64
N LYS A 122 15.57 -2.43 9.35
CA LYS A 122 14.83 -1.17 9.39
C LYS A 122 15.58 -0.21 10.32
N SER A 123 15.75 1.04 9.92
CA SER A 123 16.13 2.09 10.88
C SER A 123 15.15 2.05 12.06
N LEU A 124 15.65 2.19 13.28
CA LEU A 124 14.84 2.26 14.49
C LEU A 124 13.99 3.55 14.53
N TYR A 125 14.38 4.59 13.77
CA TYR A 125 13.72 5.90 13.73
C TYR A 125 13.48 6.38 12.29
N PRO A 126 12.70 5.65 11.48
CA PRO A 126 12.40 6.11 10.13
C PRO A 126 11.50 7.35 10.22
N GLN A 127 11.99 8.49 9.72
CA GLN A 127 11.13 9.66 9.52
C GLN A 127 10.05 9.29 8.50
N ARG A 128 8.83 9.12 9.00
CA ARG A 128 7.65 8.77 8.22
C ARG A 128 6.53 9.73 8.57
N VAL A 129 5.76 10.09 7.56
CA VAL A 129 4.46 10.74 7.74
C VAL A 129 3.40 9.69 7.44
N THR A 130 2.44 9.54 8.32
CA THR A 130 1.28 8.67 8.05
C THR A 130 0.16 9.55 7.56
N VAL A 131 -0.41 9.20 6.41
CA VAL A 131 -1.55 9.90 5.85
C VAL A 131 -2.75 8.99 5.95
N TRP A 132 -3.85 9.53 6.45
CA TRP A 132 -5.13 8.86 6.49
C TRP A 132 -6.09 9.53 5.52
N CYS A 133 -6.84 8.71 4.78
CA CYS A 133 -7.91 9.16 3.90
C CYS A 133 -9.08 8.19 3.99
N ALA A 134 -10.29 8.71 3.76
CA ALA A 134 -11.47 7.92 3.48
C ALA A 134 -11.95 8.15 2.04
N LEU A 135 -12.40 7.07 1.40
CA LEU A 135 -12.89 7.05 0.02
C LEU A 135 -14.31 6.47 -0.01
N SER A 136 -15.16 7.07 -0.82
CA SER A 136 -16.48 6.53 -1.15
C SER A 136 -16.79 6.79 -2.63
N SER A 137 -17.95 6.30 -3.09
CA SER A 137 -18.49 6.69 -4.40
C SER A 137 -18.76 8.20 -4.52
N ARG A 138 -18.89 8.91 -3.38
CA ARG A 138 -19.20 10.33 -3.28
C ARG A 138 -17.95 11.22 -3.28
N GLY A 139 -16.78 10.66 -3.00
CA GLY A 139 -15.52 11.40 -3.08
C GLY A 139 -14.47 10.91 -2.10
N ILE A 140 -13.59 11.85 -1.72
CA ILE A 140 -12.45 11.60 -0.84
C ILE A 140 -12.50 12.60 0.31
N VAL A 141 -12.33 12.11 1.53
CA VAL A 141 -12.15 12.92 2.74
C VAL A 141 -10.75 12.66 3.31
N GLY A 142 -10.07 13.74 3.68
CA GLY A 142 -8.64 13.76 3.97
C GLY A 142 -7.93 14.71 3.00
N ALA A 143 -6.60 14.69 2.90
CA ALA A 143 -5.62 13.87 3.63
C ALA A 143 -5.41 14.38 5.07
N ILE A 144 -5.57 13.49 6.05
CA ILE A 144 -5.24 13.78 7.46
C ILE A 144 -3.80 13.32 7.71
N PHE A 145 -2.94 14.26 8.09
CA PHE A 145 -1.52 13.98 8.31
C PHE A 145 -1.23 13.72 9.79
N PHE A 146 -0.60 12.58 10.05
CA PHE A 146 -0.01 12.25 11.33
C PHE A 146 1.51 12.27 11.23
N GLU A 147 2.12 13.23 11.93
CA GLU A 147 3.58 13.35 12.04
C GLU A 147 4.19 12.28 12.98
N GLN A 148 3.36 11.67 13.82
CA GLN A 148 3.76 10.66 14.78
C GLN A 148 3.02 9.34 14.53
N THR A 149 3.40 8.29 15.27
CA THR A 149 2.67 7.02 15.25
C THR A 149 1.21 7.24 15.63
N VAL A 150 0.30 6.71 14.80
CA VAL A 150 -1.14 6.73 15.06
C VAL A 150 -1.43 5.81 16.23
N ASN A 151 -1.95 6.39 17.32
CA ASN A 151 -2.52 5.67 18.45
C ASN A 151 -4.04 5.92 18.49
N SER A 152 -4.76 5.25 19.39
CA SER A 152 -6.21 5.37 19.51
C SER A 152 -6.67 6.82 19.66
N ALA A 153 -6.09 7.57 20.60
CA ALA A 153 -6.49 8.95 20.87
C ALA A 153 -6.35 9.87 19.63
N ARG A 154 -5.23 9.77 18.91
CA ARG A 154 -5.01 10.54 17.67
C ARG A 154 -5.97 10.10 16.56
N TYR A 155 -6.30 8.82 16.49
CA TYR A 155 -7.25 8.30 15.53
C TYR A 155 -8.67 8.81 15.81
N VAL A 156 -9.11 8.74 17.07
CA VAL A 156 -10.38 9.32 17.55
C VAL A 156 -10.46 10.81 17.24
N GLU A 157 -9.39 11.56 17.51
CA GLU A 157 -9.32 13.00 17.21
C GLU A 157 -9.48 13.28 15.70
N ALA A 158 -8.80 12.51 14.85
CA ALA A 158 -8.94 12.63 13.40
C ALA A 158 -10.36 12.32 12.91
N LEU A 159 -10.98 11.27 13.45
CA LEU A 159 -12.36 10.94 13.11
C LEU A 159 -13.33 12.03 13.56
N ARG A 160 -13.26 12.41 14.83
CA ARG A 160 -14.18 13.37 15.46
C ARG A 160 -14.06 14.77 14.89
N ASN A 161 -12.84 15.25 14.63
CA ASN A 161 -12.61 16.65 14.30
C ASN A 161 -12.50 16.91 12.81
N GLN A 162 -12.25 15.89 11.99
CA GLN A 162 -12.01 16.08 10.55
C GLN A 162 -12.91 15.19 9.68
N PHE A 163 -12.92 13.88 9.90
CA PHE A 163 -13.69 12.98 9.01
C PHE A 163 -15.20 13.11 9.19
N ILE A 164 -15.71 12.90 10.41
CA ILE A 164 -17.15 12.92 10.69
C ILE A 164 -17.76 14.27 10.30
N PRO A 165 -17.20 15.43 10.71
CA PRO A 165 -17.76 16.73 10.32
C PRO A 165 -17.79 16.94 8.81
N ALA A 166 -16.82 16.39 8.06
CA ALA A 166 -16.75 16.54 6.61
C ALA A 166 -17.87 15.79 5.86
N ILE A 167 -18.42 14.72 6.44
CA ILE A 167 -19.51 13.94 5.83
C ILE A 167 -20.86 14.16 6.52
N GLN A 168 -20.89 14.80 7.69
CA GLN A 168 -22.11 14.99 8.48
C GLN A 168 -23.13 15.90 7.80
N SER A 169 -22.70 16.78 6.89
CA SER A 169 -23.60 17.64 6.10
C SER A 169 -24.30 16.91 4.95
N GLU A 170 -23.91 15.68 4.63
CA GLU A 170 -24.51 14.90 3.56
C GLU A 170 -25.96 14.49 3.93
N PRO A 171 -26.94 14.63 3.02
CA PRO A 171 -28.35 14.36 3.32
C PRO A 171 -28.63 12.95 3.85
N ASP A 172 -27.79 12.00 3.47
CA ASP A 172 -27.89 10.57 3.77
C ASP A 172 -26.85 10.10 4.79
N PHE A 173 -26.21 11.00 5.53
CA PHE A 173 -25.24 10.67 6.57
C PHE A 173 -25.70 9.56 7.51
N LYS A 174 -26.99 9.57 7.90
CA LYS A 174 -27.60 8.57 8.79
C LYS A 174 -27.75 7.17 8.17
N SER A 175 -27.57 7.04 6.86
CA SER A 175 -27.60 5.76 6.15
C SER A 175 -26.20 5.28 5.76
N MET A 176 -25.16 6.09 6.01
CA MET A 176 -23.80 5.77 5.63
C MET A 176 -23.21 4.62 6.45
N TRP A 177 -22.36 3.85 5.79
CA TRP A 177 -21.54 2.80 6.37
C TRP A 177 -20.09 3.28 6.48
N PHE A 178 -19.42 2.88 7.56
CA PHE A 178 -17.99 3.16 7.73
C PHE A 178 -17.19 1.87 7.82
N MET A 179 -16.12 1.78 7.04
CA MET A 179 -15.19 0.66 7.03
C MET A 179 -13.77 1.12 7.37
N GLN A 180 -13.13 0.38 8.27
CA GLN A 180 -11.75 0.61 8.69
C GLN A 180 -10.95 -0.69 8.81
N GLY A 181 -9.62 -0.57 8.70
CA GLY A 181 -8.70 -1.68 8.89
C GLY A 181 -8.70 -2.23 10.32
N GLY A 182 -8.12 -3.42 10.51
CA GLY A 182 -8.07 -4.12 11.80
C GLY A 182 -6.85 -3.82 12.67
N THR A 183 -6.21 -2.67 12.53
CA THR A 183 -5.03 -2.30 13.33
C THR A 183 -5.43 -2.12 14.80
N THR A 184 -4.49 -2.26 15.74
CA THR A 184 -4.80 -2.12 17.18
C THR A 184 -5.40 -0.75 17.54
N PRO A 185 -4.91 0.39 17.02
CA PRO A 185 -5.52 1.70 17.28
C PRO A 185 -7.00 1.81 16.89
N HIS A 186 -7.47 1.03 15.91
CA HIS A 186 -8.84 1.12 15.40
C HIS A 186 -9.85 0.28 16.22
N ARG A 187 -9.36 -0.58 17.12
CA ARG A 187 -10.16 -1.61 17.81
C ARG A 187 -10.30 -1.35 19.30
N THR A 188 -10.12 -0.10 19.71
CA THR A 188 -10.36 0.32 21.09
C THR A 188 -11.84 0.63 21.27
N ASN A 189 -12.34 0.50 22.51
CA ASN A 189 -13.72 0.84 22.82
C ASN A 189 -14.01 2.30 22.46
N GLU A 190 -13.09 3.23 22.75
CA GLU A 190 -13.26 4.65 22.43
C GLU A 190 -13.49 4.91 20.92
N VAL A 191 -12.83 4.15 20.04
CA VAL A 191 -13.05 4.25 18.59
C VAL A 191 -14.41 3.67 18.23
N PHE A 192 -14.76 2.51 18.76
CA PHE A 192 -16.07 1.89 18.48
C PHE A 192 -17.23 2.71 19.02
N ASP A 193 -17.14 3.23 20.24
CA ASP A 193 -18.14 4.12 20.84
C ASP A 193 -18.36 5.36 19.97
N LEU A 194 -17.28 6.02 19.53
CA LEU A 194 -17.39 7.17 18.62
C LEU A 194 -18.06 6.80 17.30
N LEU A 195 -17.70 5.66 16.71
CA LEU A 195 -18.30 5.22 15.45
C LEU A 195 -19.76 4.85 15.63
N GLU A 196 -20.12 4.18 16.73
CA GLU A 196 -21.48 3.75 17.02
C GLU A 196 -22.41 4.95 17.24
N ASP A 197 -21.94 6.01 17.92
CA ASP A 197 -22.67 7.26 18.09
C ASP A 197 -23.11 7.91 16.75
N HIS A 198 -22.38 7.64 15.66
CA HIS A 198 -22.58 8.29 14.36
C HIS A 198 -23.18 7.35 13.30
N PHE A 199 -22.71 6.10 13.26
CA PHE A 199 -23.05 5.10 12.26
C PHE A 199 -23.92 3.97 12.80
N ASN A 200 -24.21 3.93 14.11
CA ASN A 200 -24.91 2.82 14.78
C ASN A 200 -24.24 1.48 14.40
N GLU A 201 -25.03 0.48 14.01
CA GLU A 201 -24.57 -0.84 13.59
C GLU A 201 -23.93 -0.87 12.18
N ARG A 202 -23.84 0.28 11.48
CA ARG A 202 -23.30 0.38 10.10
C ARG A 202 -21.77 0.50 10.07
N ILE A 203 -21.11 -0.38 10.82
CA ILE A 203 -19.65 -0.37 10.99
C ILE A 203 -19.07 -1.70 10.49
N VAL A 204 -18.15 -1.61 9.54
CA VAL A 204 -17.39 -2.75 9.01
C VAL A 204 -15.96 -2.66 9.55
N ALA A 205 -15.73 -3.29 10.70
CA ALA A 205 -14.43 -3.30 11.35
C ALA A 205 -14.13 -4.64 12.01
N LEU A 206 -12.85 -5.00 12.04
CA LEU A 206 -12.41 -6.21 12.72
C LEU A 206 -12.61 -6.08 14.24
N GLY A 207 -13.32 -7.04 14.85
CA GLY A 207 -13.51 -7.08 16.30
C GLY A 207 -14.58 -6.11 16.80
N TYR A 208 -15.28 -5.42 15.90
CA TYR A 208 -16.53 -4.75 16.25
C TYR A 208 -17.61 -5.84 16.42
N PRO A 209 -18.22 -5.98 17.61
CA PRO A 209 -19.27 -6.95 17.82
C PRO A 209 -20.50 -6.50 17.02
N LYS A 210 -20.87 -7.27 15.99
CA LYS A 210 -22.25 -7.17 15.48
C LYS A 210 -23.14 -7.61 16.62
N ILE A 211 -23.93 -6.70 17.19
CA ILE A 211 -24.90 -7.05 18.23
C ILE A 211 -25.72 -8.22 17.70
N GLU A 212 -25.71 -9.35 18.41
CA GLU A 212 -26.59 -10.48 18.16
C GLU A 212 -28.04 -10.03 18.38
N LYS A 213 -28.67 -9.45 17.36
CA LYS A 213 -30.08 -9.04 17.37
C LYS A 213 -30.90 -9.66 16.24
N TYR A 214 -30.46 -10.84 15.77
CA TYR A 214 -31.31 -11.74 14.96
C TYR A 214 -31.51 -13.08 15.68
N GLY A 215 -31.75 -13.01 16.99
CA GLY A 215 -32.38 -14.10 17.73
C GLY A 215 -33.91 -13.98 17.63
N HIS A 216 -34.49 -14.72 16.70
CA HIS A 216 -35.86 -15.24 16.79
C HIS A 216 -35.83 -16.71 16.39
#